data_AF-A0A2U1USQ7-F1
#
_entry.id   AF-A0A2U1USQ7-F1
#
_cell.length_a   1.000
_cell.length_b   1.000
_cell.length_c   1.000
_cell.angle_alpha   90.00
_cell.angle_beta   90.00
_cell.angle_gamma   90.00
#
_symmetry.space_group_name_H-M   'P 1'
#
loop_
_entity.id
_entity.type
_entity.pdbx_description
1 polymer ?
#
loop_
_entity_poly.entity_id
_entity_poly.type
_entity_poly.pdbx_seq_one_letter_code
_entity_poly.pdbx_strand_id
1 'polypeptide(L)'
;MRISKREAKFIHPAVVYRWEINIQHWRKSAMWDDDPLMPVKIGALAEGLIEKGILERVDIGMNCARIRLTRLGASFSCLKCYRGTVFIDAENSDETKPCPYCVNGVRLDNGIRGEGE
;
A
#
# COMPACT_ATOMS: atom_id res chain seq x y z
N MET A 1 -3.22 -5.14 13.95
CA MET A 1 -4.10 -5.62 12.88
C MET A 1 -3.20 -6.22 11.84
N ARG A 2 -3.55 -7.40 11.33
CA ARG A 2 -2.67 -8.16 10.43
C ARG A 2 -3.23 -8.22 9.01
N ILE A 3 -2.34 -8.11 8.04
CA ILE A 3 -2.61 -8.31 6.61
C ILE A 3 -1.77 -9.44 6.05
N SER A 4 -2.24 -10.02 4.96
CA SER A 4 -1.52 -11.03 4.19
C SER A 4 -0.39 -10.43 3.37
N LYS A 5 0.55 -11.27 2.92
CA LYS A 5 1.60 -10.85 1.97
C LYS A 5 1.01 -10.33 0.65
N ARG A 6 -0.14 -10.86 0.22
CA ARG A 6 -0.82 -10.43 -1.01
C ARG A 6 -1.38 -9.02 -0.86
N GLU A 7 -2.04 -8.74 0.25
CA GLU A 7 -2.53 -7.40 0.60
C GLU A 7 -1.37 -6.41 0.72
N ALA A 8 -0.29 -6.79 1.43
CA ALA A 8 0.89 -5.95 1.58
C ALA A 8 1.52 -5.58 0.22
N LYS A 9 1.62 -6.53 -0.71
CA LYS A 9 2.08 -6.26 -2.09
C LYS A 9 1.15 -5.32 -2.84
N PHE A 10 -0.17 -5.47 -2.65
CA PHE A 10 -1.16 -4.61 -3.32
C PHE A 10 -1.06 -3.16 -2.84
N ILE A 11 -0.97 -2.92 -1.53
CA ILE A 11 -0.89 -1.56 -0.96
C ILE A 11 0.52 -0.95 -1.00
N HIS A 12 1.53 -1.69 -1.44
CA HIS A 12 2.91 -1.23 -1.46
C HIS A 12 3.10 0.14 -2.12
N PRO A 13 2.57 0.42 -3.35
CA PRO A 13 2.73 1.73 -3.95
C PRO A 13 2.15 2.87 -3.11
N ALA A 14 0.98 2.63 -2.49
CA ALA A 14 0.34 3.58 -1.60
C ALA A 14 1.13 3.82 -0.31
N VAL A 15 1.64 2.75 0.32
CA VAL A 15 2.38 2.84 1.59
C VAL A 15 3.75 3.48 1.41
N VAL A 16 4.47 3.10 0.36
CA VAL A 16 5.89 3.48 0.16
C VAL A 16 6.02 4.81 -0.60
N TYR A 17 5.17 5.03 -1.60
CA TYR A 17 5.26 6.18 -2.51
C TYR A 17 4.11 7.17 -2.36
N ARG A 18 3.12 6.88 -1.50
CA ARG A 18 1.89 7.68 -1.35
C ARG A 18 1.07 7.79 -2.64
N TRP A 19 1.23 6.82 -3.54
CA TRP A 19 0.44 6.76 -4.76
C TRP A 19 -1.03 6.46 -4.46
N GLU A 20 -1.92 7.09 -5.20
CA GLU A 20 -3.36 6.83 -5.18
C GLU A 20 -3.75 6.01 -6.40
N ILE A 21 -4.84 5.26 -6.33
CA ILE A 21 -5.42 4.62 -7.52
C ILE A 21 -6.44 5.57 -8.12
N ASN A 22 -6.24 5.97 -9.37
CA ASN A 22 -7.19 6.78 -10.12
C ASN A 22 -8.14 5.87 -10.91
N ILE A 23 -9.45 6.12 -10.75
CA ILE A 23 -10.53 5.49 -11.51
C ILE A 23 -11.16 6.57 -12.37
N GLN A 24 -11.05 6.42 -13.69
CA GLN A 24 -11.64 7.33 -14.66
C GLN A 24 -12.71 6.60 -15.46
N HIS A 25 -13.89 7.20 -15.62
CA HIS A 25 -15.03 6.54 -16.26
C HIS A 25 -14.80 6.18 -17.73
N TRP A 26 -13.87 6.87 -18.42
CA TRP A 26 -13.52 6.61 -19.82
C TRP A 26 -12.41 5.56 -20.00
N ARG A 27 -11.75 5.12 -18.91
CA ARG A 27 -10.69 4.11 -18.98
C ARG A 27 -11.20 2.75 -18.54
N LYS A 28 -10.72 1.70 -19.21
CA LYS A 28 -11.05 0.30 -18.87
C LYS A 28 -10.36 -0.20 -17.60
N SER A 29 -9.33 0.49 -17.13
CA SER A 29 -8.53 0.08 -15.98
C SER A 29 -8.21 1.27 -15.11
N ALA A 30 -8.23 1.04 -13.81
CA ALA A 30 -7.71 1.98 -12.84
C ALA A 30 -6.18 1.99 -12.90
N MET A 31 -5.54 3.07 -12.45
CA MET A 31 -4.10 3.25 -12.55
C MET A 31 -3.53 3.79 -11.26
N TRP A 32 -2.36 3.30 -10.85
CA TRP A 32 -1.60 3.96 -9.80
C TRP A 32 -1.07 5.30 -10.29
N ASP A 33 -1.32 6.36 -9.51
CA ASP A 33 -0.90 7.74 -9.75
C ASP A 33 -1.22 8.28 -11.15
N ASP A 34 -2.27 7.74 -11.77
CA ASP A 34 -2.67 8.02 -13.16
C ASP A 34 -1.63 7.63 -14.23
N ASP A 35 -0.64 6.80 -13.88
CA ASP A 35 0.40 6.30 -14.78
C ASP A 35 -0.12 5.13 -15.64
N PRO A 36 -0.17 5.27 -16.98
CA PRO A 36 -0.61 4.20 -17.89
C PRO A 36 0.25 2.93 -17.85
N LEU A 37 1.50 3.01 -17.38
CA LEU A 37 2.39 1.86 -17.21
C LEU A 37 2.08 1.07 -15.93
N MET A 38 1.26 1.60 -15.03
CA MET A 38 0.94 1.01 -13.74
C MET A 38 -0.58 0.75 -13.58
N PRO A 39 -1.19 -0.05 -14.47
CA PRO A 39 -2.60 -0.41 -14.34
C PRO A 39 -2.83 -1.29 -13.11
N VAL A 40 -3.98 -1.15 -12.48
CA VAL A 40 -4.39 -1.93 -11.31
C VAL A 40 -5.83 -2.40 -11.44
N LYS A 41 -6.05 -3.66 -11.07
CA LYS A 41 -7.40 -4.25 -11.02
C LYS A 41 -8.04 -3.93 -9.68
N ILE A 42 -9.17 -3.23 -9.73
CA ILE A 42 -10.06 -3.07 -8.58
C ILE A 42 -11.02 -4.25 -8.56
N GLY A 43 -11.02 -4.98 -7.45
CA GLY A 43 -11.84 -6.17 -7.24
C GLY A 43 -11.79 -6.56 -5.77
N ALA A 44 -12.16 -7.79 -5.43
CA ALA A 44 -12.34 -8.24 -4.05
C ALA A 44 -11.18 -7.93 -3.09
N LEU A 45 -9.93 -7.91 -3.58
CA LEU A 45 -8.77 -7.55 -2.76
C LEU A 45 -8.77 -6.06 -2.38
N ALA A 46 -9.09 -5.18 -3.32
CA ALA A 46 -9.17 -3.74 -3.06
C ALA A 46 -10.38 -3.43 -2.17
N GLU A 47 -11.53 -4.04 -2.47
CA GLU A 47 -12.76 -3.87 -1.66
C GLU A 47 -12.55 -4.36 -0.22
N GLY A 48 -11.95 -5.54 -0.02
CA GLY A 48 -11.65 -6.04 1.32
C GLY A 48 -10.66 -5.17 2.10
N LEU A 49 -9.78 -4.43 1.42
CA LEU A 49 -8.89 -3.45 2.06
C LEU A 49 -9.61 -2.15 2.41
N ILE A 50 -10.63 -1.77 1.64
CA ILE A 50 -11.52 -0.64 1.94
C ILE A 50 -12.42 -0.96 3.13
N GLU A 51 -13.04 -2.14 3.14
CA GLU A 51 -13.86 -2.63 4.28
C GLU A 51 -13.06 -2.69 5.58
N LYS A 52 -11.78 -3.05 5.48
CA LYS A 52 -10.82 -3.06 6.58
C LYS A 52 -10.37 -1.66 7.04
N GLY A 53 -10.79 -0.60 6.36
CA GLY A 53 -10.40 0.79 6.62
C GLY A 53 -8.93 1.10 6.30
N ILE A 54 -8.22 0.23 5.58
CA ILE A 54 -6.82 0.44 5.18
C ILE A 54 -6.74 1.39 3.98
N LEU A 55 -7.66 1.23 3.05
CA LEU A 55 -7.88 2.12 1.92
C LEU A 55 -9.21 2.84 2.11
N GLU A 56 -9.37 3.98 1.45
CA GLU A 56 -10.65 4.65 1.31
C GLU A 56 -10.89 5.01 -0.15
N ARG A 57 -12.16 4.94 -0.56
CA ARG A 57 -12.61 5.43 -1.86
C ARG A 57 -13.18 6.84 -1.70
N VAL A 58 -12.69 7.76 -2.50
CA VAL A 58 -13.12 9.16 -2.57
C VAL A 58 -13.70 9.39 -3.96
N ASP A 59 -15.01 9.54 -4.05
CA ASP A 59 -15.66 9.87 -5.33
C ASP A 59 -15.43 11.36 -5.65
N ILE A 60 -14.97 11.63 -6.88
CA ILE A 60 -14.60 12.98 -7.33
C ILE A 60 -15.58 13.53 -8.37
N GLY A 61 -16.74 12.89 -8.52
CA GLY A 61 -17.80 13.24 -9.48
C GLY A 61 -17.59 12.64 -10.87
N MET A 62 -18.60 12.77 -11.73
CA MET A 62 -18.60 12.23 -13.11
C MET A 62 -18.22 10.75 -13.22
N ASN A 63 -18.62 9.92 -12.24
CA ASN A 63 -18.24 8.51 -12.15
C ASN A 63 -16.72 8.25 -12.06
N CYS A 64 -15.95 9.27 -11.68
CA CYS A 64 -14.53 9.15 -11.36
C CYS A 64 -14.35 9.02 -9.83
N ALA A 65 -13.31 8.31 -9.42
CA ALA A 65 -12.98 8.13 -8.02
C ALA A 65 -11.47 7.98 -7.82
N ARG A 66 -11.02 8.18 -6.59
CA ARG A 66 -9.68 7.82 -6.14
C ARG A 66 -9.76 6.82 -5.01
N ILE A 67 -8.87 5.82 -5.02
CA ILE A 67 -8.66 4.96 -3.86
C ILE A 67 -7.30 5.30 -3.27
N ARG A 68 -7.26 5.71 -2.01
CA ARG A 68 -6.03 6.15 -1.34
C ARG A 68 -5.86 5.52 0.03
N LEU A 69 -4.64 5.63 0.55
CA LEU A 69 -4.29 5.10 1.86
C LEU A 69 -4.92 5.94 2.97
N THR A 70 -5.55 5.29 3.95
CA THR A 70 -6.03 5.96 5.16
C THR A 70 -4.89 6.16 6.16
N ARG A 71 -5.17 6.84 7.28
CA ARG A 71 -4.25 6.88 8.43
C ARG A 71 -3.95 5.48 8.98
N LEU A 72 -4.95 4.60 9.02
CA LEU A 72 -4.76 3.20 9.41
C LEU A 72 -3.85 2.48 8.41
N GLY A 73 -4.07 2.66 7.11
CA GLY A 73 -3.20 2.07 6.08
C GLY A 73 -1.75 2.55 6.19
N ALA A 74 -1.54 3.83 6.48
CA ALA A 74 -0.19 4.41 6.66
C ALA A 74 0.57 3.78 7.84
N SER A 75 -0.13 3.27 8.86
CA SER A 75 0.50 2.60 10.01
C SER A 75 1.21 1.28 9.64
N PHE A 76 0.96 0.72 8.45
CA PHE A 76 1.68 -0.44 7.95
C PHE A 76 3.06 -0.11 7.36
N SER A 77 3.45 1.16 7.27
CA SER A 77 4.79 1.53 6.80
C SER A 77 5.88 0.99 7.74
N CYS A 78 6.95 0.46 7.16
CA CYS A 78 8.11 0.02 7.93
C CYS A 78 9.04 1.20 8.23
N LEU A 79 9.24 1.47 9.52
CA LEU A 79 10.13 2.55 9.99
C LEU A 79 11.60 2.11 10.12
N LYS A 80 11.90 0.83 9.87
CA LYS A 80 13.24 0.24 10.04
C LYS A 80 14.03 0.09 8.73
N CYS A 81 13.45 0.50 7.60
CA CYS A 81 14.08 0.36 6.29
C CYS A 81 13.72 1.54 5.40
N TYR A 82 14.49 1.72 4.34
CA TYR A 82 14.14 2.61 3.26
C TYR A 82 13.51 1.79 2.14
N ARG A 83 12.20 1.91 1.94
CA ARG A 83 11.46 1.25 0.85
C ARG A 83 11.69 -0.27 0.76
N GLY A 84 11.92 -0.91 1.91
CA GLY A 84 12.12 -2.36 1.99
C GLY A 84 13.57 -2.82 2.07
N THR A 85 14.55 -1.93 2.03
CA THR A 85 15.97 -2.29 2.13
C THR A 85 16.68 -1.63 3.31
N VAL A 86 17.73 -2.30 3.80
CA VAL A 86 18.60 -1.84 4.89
C VAL A 86 20.06 -1.96 4.47
N PHE A 87 20.93 -1.16 5.08
CA PHE A 87 22.39 -1.18 4.88
C PHE A 87 23.13 -1.95 5.99
N ILE A 88 22.40 -2.68 6.84
CA ILE A 88 22.97 -3.38 8.00
C ILE A 88 23.78 -4.60 7.51
N ASP A 89 24.98 -4.79 8.08
CA ASP A 89 25.90 -5.90 7.81
C ASP A 89 26.32 -6.05 6.34
N ALA A 90 26.36 -4.94 5.60
CA ALA A 90 26.88 -4.88 4.25
C ALA A 90 28.42 -4.78 4.30
N GLU A 91 29.14 -5.75 3.70
CA GLU A 91 30.61 -5.71 3.61
C GLU A 91 31.08 -4.52 2.75
N ASN A 92 30.23 -4.11 1.80
CA ASN A 92 30.40 -2.91 1.01
C ASN A 92 29.36 -1.86 1.38
N SER A 93 29.78 -0.60 1.52
CA SER A 93 28.92 0.55 1.86
C SER A 93 27.75 0.79 0.89
N ASP A 94 27.80 0.19 -0.30
CA ASP A 94 26.79 0.34 -1.35
C ASP A 94 25.82 -0.86 -1.43
N GLU A 95 26.04 -1.92 -0.66
CA GLU A 95 25.19 -3.11 -0.72
C GLU A 95 23.95 -2.95 0.18
N THR A 96 22.77 -3.06 -0.42
CA THR A 96 21.50 -3.07 0.31
C THR A 96 20.96 -4.49 0.43
N LYS A 97 20.50 -4.85 1.63
CA LYS A 97 19.85 -6.14 1.90
C LYS A 97 18.34 -5.96 2.11
N PRO A 98 17.51 -6.97 1.79
CA PRO A 98 16.08 -6.95 2.10
C PRO A 98 15.83 -6.78 3.60
N CYS A 99 14.88 -5.93 3.97
CA CYS A 99 14.52 -5.71 5.37
C CYS A 99 13.85 -6.95 5.98
N PRO A 100 14.33 -7.48 7.12
CA PRO A 100 13.77 -8.69 7.73
C PRO A 100 12.41 -8.46 8.41
N TYR A 101 11.99 -7.20 8.60
CA TYR A 101 10.78 -6.85 9.37
C TYR A 101 9.56 -6.54 8.50
N CYS A 102 9.69 -6.52 7.18
CA CYS A 102 8.62 -6.11 6.28
C CYS A 102 8.69 -6.81 4.92
N VAL A 103 7.65 -6.63 4.12
CA VAL A 103 7.63 -7.02 2.71
C VAL A 103 7.78 -5.74 1.90
N ASN A 104 9.00 -5.48 1.40
CA ASN A 104 9.33 -4.32 0.57
C ASN A 104 8.88 -2.96 1.17
N GLY A 105 9.02 -2.78 2.49
CA GLY A 105 8.64 -1.53 3.17
C GLY A 105 7.24 -1.55 3.78
N VAL A 106 6.47 -2.63 3.59
CA VAL A 106 5.15 -2.81 4.19
C VAL A 106 5.20 -3.88 5.28
N ARG A 107 4.89 -3.51 6.52
CA ARG A 107 4.74 -4.46 7.63
C ARG A 107 3.48 -5.29 7.43
N LEU A 108 3.50 -6.54 7.89
CA LEU A 108 2.29 -7.38 7.87
C LEU A 108 1.40 -7.16 9.09
N ASP A 109 1.95 -6.61 10.15
CA ASP A 109 1.21 -6.25 11.37
C ASP A 109 1.61 -4.84 11.80
N ASN A 110 0.62 -3.96 11.90
CA ASN A 110 0.78 -2.58 12.34
C ASN A 110 0.79 -2.42 13.86
N GLY A 111 0.62 -3.51 14.63
CA GLY A 111 0.67 -3.50 16.09
C GLY A 111 -0.58 -2.95 16.78
N ILE A 112 -1.59 -2.50 16.03
CA ILE A 112 -2.88 -2.10 16.60
C ILE A 112 -3.62 -3.35 17.03
N ARG A 113 -3.59 -3.69 18.32
CA ARG A 113 -4.51 -4.67 18.89
C ARG A 113 -5.89 -4.04 18.85
N GLY A 114 -6.90 -4.75 18.34
CA GLY A 114 -8.25 -4.22 18.32
C GLY A 114 -8.62 -3.78 19.72
N GLU A 115 -8.96 -2.50 19.89
CA GLU A 115 -9.75 -2.07 21.04
C GLU A 115 -11.13 -2.70 20.82
N GLY A 116 -11.29 -3.90 21.37
CA GLY A 116 -12.58 -4.48 21.63
C GLY A 116 -12.89 -4.22 23.09
N GLU A 117 -13.74 -3.22 23.34
CA GLU A 117 -14.72 -3.19 24.43
C GLU A 117 -16.01 -2.58 23.88
#